data_AF-A0A3S0Q418-F1
#
_entry.id   AF-A0A3S0Q418-F1
#
_cell.length_a   1.000
_cell.length_b   1.000
_cell.length_c   1.000
_cell.angle_alpha   90.00
_cell.angle_beta   90.00
_cell.angle_gamma   90.00
#
_symmetry.space_group_name_H-M   'P 1'
#
loop_
_entity.id
_entity.type
_entity.pdbx_description
1 polymer ?
#
loop_
_entity_poly.entity_id
_entity_poly.type
_entity_poly.pdbx_seq_one_letter_code
_entity_poly.pdbx_strand_id
1 'polypeptide(L)' 'MEVYESVSNFYFEQKDYAKAVEYSKKVLELEKSNRKVEERLLALGRLKDAYGILKNDEEERKYLKLYTALKTVQTV' A
#
# COMPACT_ATOMS: atom_id res chain seq x y z
N MET A 1 -4.02 -12.63 -3.57
CA MET A 1 -3.99 -11.30 -2.92
C MET A 1 -2.85 -11.27 -1.91
N GLU A 2 -2.86 -12.17 -0.92
CA GLU A 2 -1.73 -12.45 0.00
C GLU A 2 -0.36 -12.59 -0.67
N VAL A 3 -0.26 -13.28 -1.81
CA VAL A 3 1.03 -13.44 -2.52
C VAL A 3 1.65 -12.09 -2.90
N TYR A 4 0.86 -11.14 -3.41
CA TYR A 4 1.40 -9.84 -3.80
C TYR A 4 1.70 -8.94 -2.61
N GLU A 5 0.94 -9.06 -1.52
CA GLU A 5 1.23 -8.41 -0.24
C GLU A 5 2.58 -8.90 0.30
N SER A 6 2.79 -10.21 0.35
CA SER A 6 4.02 -10.80 0.87
C SER A 6 5.23 -10.47 -0.01
N VAL A 7 5.05 -10.42 -1.34
CA VAL A 7 6.10 -9.99 -2.28
C VAL A 7 6.41 -8.50 -2.11
N SER A 8 5.39 -7.66 -1.92
CA SER A 8 5.60 -6.23 -1.65
C SER A 8 6.39 -6.02 -0.37
N ASN A 9 6.03 -6.75 0.69
CA ASN A 9 6.76 -6.74 1.96
C ASN A 9 8.21 -7.18 1.78
N PHE A 10 8.43 -8.30 1.09
CA PHE A 10 9.77 -8.81 0.81
C PHE A 10 10.66 -7.75 0.15
N TYR A 11 10.19 -7.10 -0.90
CA TYR A 11 10.99 -6.08 -1.59
C TYR A 11 11.21 -4.83 -0.74
N PHE A 12 10.26 -4.47 0.12
CA PHE A 12 10.45 -3.36 1.04
C PHE A 12 11.52 -3.66 2.08
N GLU A 13 11.54 -4.86 2.67
CA GLU A 13 12.61 -5.28 3.60
C GLU A 13 13.98 -5.31 2.91
N GLN A 14 14.00 -5.67 1.62
CA GLN A 14 15.20 -5.61 0.78
C GLN A 14 15.58 -4.17 0.35
N LYS A 15 14.81 -3.15 0.75
CA LYS A 15 14.96 -1.74 0.36
C LYS A 15 14.82 -1.48 -1.14
N ASP A 16 14.26 -2.43 -1.89
CA ASP A 16 13.85 -2.25 -3.29
C ASP A 16 12.44 -1.65 -3.30
N TYR A 17 12.36 -0.37 -2.93
CA TYR A 17 11.09 0.33 -2.76
C TYR A 17 10.32 0.47 -4.07
N ALA A 18 11.00 0.50 -5.22
CA ALA A 18 10.35 0.55 -6.52
C ALA A 18 9.52 -0.72 -6.79
N LYS A 19 10.08 -1.90 -6.50
CA LYS A 19 9.31 -3.15 -6.59
C LYS A 19 8.27 -3.27 -5.48
N ALA A 20 8.56 -2.80 -4.27
CA ALA A 20 7.57 -2.78 -3.20
C ALA A 20 6.31 -2.01 -3.64
N VAL A 21 6.49 -0.86 -4.29
CA VAL A 21 5.42 -0.06 -4.90
C VAL A 21 4.67 -0.85 -5.98
N GLU A 22 5.37 -1.49 -6.91
CA GLU A 22 4.76 -2.27 -8.00
C GLU A 22 3.78 -3.34 -7.43
N TYR A 23 4.26 -4.13 -6.47
CA TYR A 23 3.47 -5.22 -5.92
C TYR A 23 2.35 -4.75 -4.98
N SER A 24 2.57 -3.67 -4.23
CA SER A 24 1.48 -3.04 -3.47
C SER A 24 0.36 -2.52 -4.38
N LYS A 25 0.68 -1.96 -5.56
CA LYS A 25 -0.34 -1.55 -6.54
C LYS A 25 -1.13 -2.74 -7.08
N LYS A 26 -0.47 -3.88 -7.34
CA LYS A 26 -1.15 -5.12 -7.76
C LYS A 26 -2.15 -5.62 -6.70
N VAL A 27 -1.85 -5.49 -5.41
CA VAL A 27 -2.82 -5.79 -4.33
C VAL A 27 -4.07 -4.91 -4.50
N LEU A 28 -3.89 -3.60 -4.68
CA LEU A 28 -5.02 -2.66 -4.84
C LEU A 28 -5.82 -2.88 -6.13
N GLU A 29 -5.17 -3.23 -7.23
CA GLU A 29 -5.83 -3.51 -8.52
C GLU A 29 -6.73 -4.74 -8.47
N LEU A 30 -6.34 -5.74 -7.68
CA LEU A 30 -7.07 -6.99 -7.52
C LEU A 30 -8.18 -6.88 -6.46
N GLU A 31 -8.00 -6.04 -5.43
CA GLU A 31 -9.00 -5.72 -4.41
C GLU A 31 -10.08 -4.75 -4.92
N LYS A 32 -10.82 -5.15 -5.97
CA LYS A 32 -11.87 -4.33 -6.61
C LYS A 32 -13.17 -4.21 -5.80
N SER A 33 -13.35 -5.00 -4.74
CA SER A 33 -14.67 -5.21 -4.12
C SER A 33 -14.80 -4.77 -2.66
N ASN A 34 -13.80 -4.05 -2.11
CA ASN A 34 -13.74 -3.67 -0.69
C ASN A 34 -13.82 -4.84 0.30
N ARG A 35 -13.74 -6.09 -0.15
CA ARG A 35 -13.95 -7.28 0.71
C ARG A 35 -12.83 -7.50 1.71
N LYS A 36 -11.60 -7.07 1.38
CA LYS A 36 -10.43 -7.23 2.26
C LYS A 36 -9.84 -5.88 2.63
N VAL A 37 -10.46 -5.24 3.61
CA VAL A 37 -10.07 -3.91 4.08
C VAL A 37 -8.65 -3.92 4.65
N GLU A 38 -8.28 -4.98 5.36
CA GLU A 38 -6.94 -5.16 5.95
C GLU A 38 -5.86 -5.20 4.88
N GLU A 39 -6.05 -5.99 3.81
CA GLU A 39 -5.06 -6.11 2.73
C GLU A 39 -4.87 -4.78 1.99
N ARG A 40 -5.95 -3.99 1.84
CA ARG A 40 -5.86 -2.64 1.29
C ARG A 40 -5.14 -1.68 2.22
N LEU A 41 -5.38 -1.75 3.52
CA LEU A 41 -4.66 -0.92 4.49
C LEU A 41 -3.16 -1.23 4.49
N LEU A 42 -2.77 -2.50 4.42
CA LEU A 42 -1.38 -2.91 4.31
C LEU A 42 -0.75 -2.36 3.03
N ALA A 43 -1.39 -2.54 1.88
CA ALA A 43 -0.89 -2.04 0.60
C ALA A 43 -0.79 -0.50 0.57
N LEU A 44 -1.79 0.21 1.08
CA LEU A 44 -1.77 1.68 1.16
C LEU A 44 -0.69 2.20 2.10
N GLY A 45 -0.49 1.54 3.25
CA GLY A 45 0.57 1.87 4.19
C GLY A 45 1.95 1.68 3.54
N ARG A 46 2.14 0.54 2.89
CA ARG A 46 3.39 0.20 2.20
C ARG A 46 3.70 1.16 1.05
N LEU A 47 2.70 1.57 0.27
CA LEU A 47 2.85 2.59 -0.78
C LEU A 47 3.26 3.94 -0.22
N LYS A 48 2.56 4.42 0.82
CA LYS A 48 2.89 5.69 1.46
C LYS A 48 4.34 5.68 1.97
N ASP A 49 4.73 4.65 2.74
CA ASP A 49 6.08 4.57 3.29
C ASP A 49 7.14 4.47 2.19
N ALA A 50 6.91 3.64 1.16
CA ALA A 50 7.84 3.48 0.05
C ALA A 50 8.02 4.79 -0.74
N TYR A 51 6.94 5.52 -1.02
CA TYR A 51 7.01 6.80 -1.72
C TYR A 51 7.67 7.90 -0.88
N GLY A 52 7.47 7.91 0.45
CA GLY A 52 8.19 8.80 1.35
C GLY A 52 9.70 8.56 1.32
N ILE A 53 10.13 7.29 1.31
CA ILE A 53 11.56 6.95 1.21
C ILE A 53 12.14 7.33 -0.17
N LEU A 54 11.36 7.15 -1.24
CA LEU A 54 11.73 7.56 -2.59
C LEU A 54 11.64 9.09 -2.82
N LYS A 55 11.25 9.87 -1.80
CA LYS A 55 11.06 11.33 -1.87
C LYS A 55 10.10 11.77 -2.97
N ASN A 56 9.06 10.98 -3.21
CA ASN A 56 7.96 11.34 -4.09
C ASN A 56 6.77 11.81 -3.24
N ASP A 57 6.83 13.07 -2.83
CA ASP A 57 5.87 13.63 -1.89
C ASP A 57 4.43 13.68 -2.44
N GLU A 58 4.27 13.74 -3.77
CA GLU A 58 2.95 13.76 -4.39
C GLU A 58 2.23 12.43 -4.18
N GLU A 59 2.88 11.32 -4.53
CA GLU A 59 2.30 9.99 -4.37
C GLU A 59 2.22 9.59 -2.88
N GLU A 60 3.22 9.94 -2.06
CA GLU A 60 3.14 9.73 -0.61
C GLU A 60 1.88 10.37 -0.01
N ARG A 61 1.64 11.65 -0.27
CA ARG A 61 0.46 12.36 0.25
C ARG A 61 -0.84 11.74 -0.23
N LYS A 62 -0.89 11.31 -1.49
CA LYS A 62 -2.06 10.63 -2.07
C LYS A 62 -2.35 9.33 -1.33
N TYR A 63 -1.36 8.47 -1.14
CA TYR A 63 -1.56 7.19 -0.44
C TYR A 63 -1.79 7.36 1.06
N LEU A 64 -1.20 8.38 1.70
CA LEU A 64 -1.52 8.74 3.09
C LEU A 64 -3.00 9.12 3.27
N LYS A 65 -3.55 9.95 2.36
CA LYS A 65 -4.96 10.34 2.40
C LYS A 65 -5.88 9.12 2.26
N LEU A 66 -5.58 8.25 1.29
CA LEU A 66 -6.35 7.02 1.06
C LEU A 66 -6.28 6.07 2.26
N TYR A 67 -5.08 5.88 2.84
CA TYR A 67 -4.88 5.06 4.03
C TYR A 67 -5.70 5.58 5.21
N THR A 68 -5.61 6.89 5.48
CA THR A 68 -6.31 7.52 6.60
C THR A 68 -7.82 7.43 6.42
N ALA A 69 -8.34 7.75 5.24
CA ALA A 69 -9.77 7.69 4.93
C ALA A 69 -10.32 6.26 5.13
N LEU A 70 -9.60 5.24 4.64
CA LEU A 70 -10.01 3.85 4.79
C LEU A 70 -9.96 3.40 6.26
N LYS A 71 -8.90 3.76 6.98
CA LYS A 71 -8.74 3.42 8.41
C LYS A 71 -9.84 4.04 9.26
N THR A 72 -10.18 5.31 9.01
CA THR A 72 -11.25 6.00 9.76
C THR A 72 -12.61 5.38 9.49
N VAL A 73 -12.89 4.92 8.27
CA VAL A 73 -14.16 4.26 7.94
C VAL A 73 -14.29 2.90 8.64
N GLN A 74 -13.18 2.19 8.87
CA GLN A 74 -13.21 0.89 9.56
C GLN A 74 -13.42 1.00 11.08
N THR A 75 -13.13 2.16 11.68
CA THR A 75 -13.23 2.39 13.13
C THR A 75 -14.59 2.92 13.62
N VAL A 76 -15.61 2.97 12.76
CA VAL A 76 -16.98 3.43 13.07
C VAL A 76 -17.94 2.26 12.92
#